data_AF-A0A133VQT3-F1
#
_entry.id   AF-A0A133VQT3-F1
#
_cell.length_a   1.000
_cell.length_b   1.000
_cell.length_c   1.000
_cell.angle_alpha   90.00
_cell.angle_beta   90.00
_cell.angle_gamma   90.00
#
_symmetry.space_group_name_H-M   'P 1'
#
loop_
_entity.id
_entity.type
_entity.pdbx_description
1 polymer ?
#
loop_
_entity_poly.entity_id
_entity_poly.type
_entity_poly.pdbx_seq_one_letter_code
_entity_poly.pdbx_strand_id
1 'polypeptide(L)'
;MSVRETSLEAYYDKVLPELTERQEQVLIPFYENPGRDYTNHEIARYIGLPINCVTGRTQELRGEGERGVQPSILRWKERRKDKVTGNNAKSMEIIVGVKQ
;
A
#
# COMPACT_ATOMS: atom_id res chain seq x y z
N MET A 1 21.48 16.68 -6.61
CA MET A 1 20.04 16.67 -6.32
C MET A 1 19.34 15.89 -7.41
N SER A 2 19.23 14.59 -7.23
CA SER A 2 18.49 13.74 -8.18
C SER A 2 17.00 13.79 -7.83
N VAL A 3 16.13 13.72 -8.83
CA VAL A 3 14.65 13.71 -8.70
C VAL A 3 14.14 12.63 -7.71
N ARG A 4 14.98 11.64 -7.34
CA ARG A 4 14.66 10.55 -6.41
C ARG A 4 14.77 10.90 -4.92
N GLU A 5 15.60 11.87 -4.55
CA GLU A 5 15.71 12.33 -3.14
C GLU A 5 14.46 13.15 -2.78
N THR A 6 13.95 13.89 -3.75
CA THR A 6 12.77 14.76 -3.63
C THR A 6 11.46 13.99 -3.44
N SER A 7 11.37 12.72 -3.84
CA SER A 7 10.15 11.91 -3.67
C SER A 7 10.01 11.30 -2.28
N LEU A 8 11.12 11.01 -1.59
CA LEU A 8 11.09 10.37 -0.27
C LEU A 8 10.85 11.40 0.84
N GLU A 9 11.55 12.54 0.81
CA GLU A 9 11.28 13.66 1.73
C GLU A 9 9.84 14.15 1.57
N ALA A 10 9.35 14.32 0.32
CA ALA A 10 7.96 14.72 0.10
C ALA A 10 6.95 13.69 0.64
N TYR A 11 7.30 12.41 0.64
CA TYR A 11 6.47 11.36 1.23
C TYR A 11 6.41 11.47 2.76
N TYR A 12 7.57 11.60 3.41
CA TYR A 12 7.64 11.74 4.87
C TYR A 12 7.10 13.07 5.39
N ASP A 13 7.24 14.16 4.63
CA ASP A 13 6.84 15.50 5.05
C ASP A 13 5.36 15.80 4.80
N LYS A 14 4.74 15.18 3.77
CA LYS A 14 3.36 15.52 3.36
C LYS A 14 2.39 14.37 3.49
N VAL A 15 2.84 13.14 3.26
CA VAL A 15 1.93 11.98 3.15
C VAL A 15 1.89 11.20 4.45
N LEU A 16 3.04 10.86 5.01
CA LEU A 16 3.14 10.10 6.27
C LEU A 16 2.43 10.78 7.47
N PRO A 17 2.49 12.12 7.64
CA PRO A 17 1.82 12.78 8.76
C PRO A 17 0.28 12.72 8.71
N GLU A 18 -0.28 12.37 7.55
CA GLU A 18 -1.73 12.30 7.32
C GLU A 18 -2.27 10.86 7.34
N LEU A 19 -1.40 9.84 7.44
CA LEU A 19 -1.82 8.45 7.49
C LEU A 19 -2.32 8.07 8.88
N THR A 20 -3.42 7.32 8.91
CA THR A 20 -3.88 6.66 10.13
C THR A 20 -3.01 5.44 10.44
N GLU A 21 -2.92 5.04 11.71
CA GLU A 21 -2.18 3.84 12.16
C GLU A 21 -2.54 2.59 11.34
N ARG A 22 -3.81 2.45 10.94
CA ARG A 22 -4.27 1.31 10.12
C ARG A 22 -3.82 1.39 8.67
N GLN A 23 -3.70 2.59 8.10
CA GLN A 23 -3.14 2.78 6.78
C GLN A 23 -1.64 2.49 6.79
N GLU A 24 -0.92 2.94 7.82
CA GLU A 24 0.51 2.61 8.01
C GLU A 24 0.73 1.10 8.13
N GLN A 25 -0.10 0.40 8.92
CA GLN A 25 -0.04 -1.05 9.04
C GLN A 25 -0.17 -1.76 7.68
N VAL A 26 -1.07 -1.30 6.82
CA VAL A 26 -1.24 -1.87 5.47
C VAL A 26 -0.01 -1.66 4.58
N LEU A 27 0.82 -0.66 4.87
CA LEU A 27 2.04 -0.38 4.12
C LEU A 27 3.26 -1.18 4.61
N ILE A 28 3.21 -1.77 5.82
CA ILE A 28 4.30 -2.59 6.39
C ILE A 28 4.86 -3.63 5.39
N PRO A 29 4.05 -4.46 4.71
CA PRO A 29 4.58 -5.50 3.82
C PRO A 29 5.40 -4.91 2.66
N PHE A 30 5.04 -3.71 2.20
CA PHE A 30 5.72 -3.01 1.12
C PHE A 30 7.02 -2.35 1.58
N TYR A 31 7.07 -1.85 2.82
CA TYR A 31 8.29 -1.31 3.43
C TYR A 31 9.30 -2.41 3.73
N GLU A 32 8.84 -3.53 4.29
CA GLU A 32 9.71 -4.66 4.64
C GLU A 32 10.18 -5.45 3.41
N ASN A 33 9.44 -5.39 2.30
CA ASN A 33 9.78 -6.07 1.05
C ASN A 33 9.64 -5.13 -0.16
N PRO A 34 10.55 -4.15 -0.34
CA PRO A 34 10.44 -3.16 -1.40
C PRO A 34 10.37 -3.79 -2.81
N GLY A 35 9.51 -3.25 -3.66
CA GLY A 35 9.31 -3.70 -5.04
C GLY A 35 8.43 -4.95 -5.19
N ARG A 36 8.00 -5.57 -4.08
CA ARG A 36 7.07 -6.68 -4.10
C ARG A 36 5.63 -6.20 -4.19
N ASP A 37 4.79 -6.98 -4.86
CA ASP A 37 3.36 -6.75 -4.95
C ASP A 37 2.58 -7.66 -3.97
N TYR A 38 1.41 -7.20 -3.56
CA TYR A 38 0.55 -7.94 -2.63
C TYR A 38 -0.92 -7.82 -2.99
N THR A 39 -1.66 -8.90 -2.78
CA THR A 39 -3.13 -8.87 -2.76
C THR A 39 -3.63 -8.45 -1.37
N ASN A 40 -4.93 -8.11 -1.24
CA ASN A 40 -5.51 -7.81 0.07
C ASN A 40 -5.42 -8.97 1.06
N HIS A 41 -5.55 -10.22 0.61
CA HIS A 41 -5.43 -11.38 1.49
C HIS A 41 -3.98 -11.59 1.94
N GLU A 42 -3.02 -11.37 1.05
CA GLU A 42 -1.60 -11.47 1.40
C GLU A 42 -1.20 -10.39 2.40
N ILE A 43 -1.66 -9.14 2.23
CA ILE A 43 -1.47 -8.07 3.22
C ILE A 43 -2.10 -8.47 4.54
N ALA A 44 -3.39 -8.86 4.53
CA ALA A 44 -4.14 -9.26 5.73
C ALA A 44 -3.42 -10.36 6.51
N ARG A 45 -2.93 -11.38 5.81
CA ARG A 45 -2.13 -12.45 6.40
C ARG A 45 -0.80 -11.95 6.96
N TYR A 46 -0.12 -11.07 6.24
CA TYR A 46 1.18 -10.53 6.64
C TYR A 46 1.09 -9.76 7.96
N ILE A 47 0.10 -8.90 8.09
CA ILE A 47 -0.07 -8.00 9.25
C ILE A 47 -0.97 -8.59 10.34
N GLY A 48 -1.50 -9.79 10.13
CA GLY A 48 -2.36 -10.48 11.09
C GLY A 48 -3.73 -9.82 11.31
N LEU A 49 -4.26 -9.09 10.32
CA LEU A 49 -5.56 -8.41 10.41
C LEU A 49 -6.63 -9.07 9.51
N PRO A 50 -7.92 -8.96 9.86
CA PRO A 50 -9.00 -9.40 8.97
C PRO A 50 -9.00 -8.66 7.63
N ILE A 51 -9.37 -9.35 6.55
CA ILE A 51 -9.41 -8.76 5.20
C ILE A 51 -10.30 -7.51 5.09
N ASN A 52 -11.37 -7.43 5.87
CA ASN A 52 -12.27 -6.28 5.89
C ASN A 52 -11.56 -5.02 6.41
N CYS A 53 -10.58 -5.18 7.32
CA CYS A 53 -9.75 -4.07 7.81
C CYS A 53 -8.73 -3.61 6.76
N VAL A 54 -8.29 -4.50 5.87
CA VAL A 54 -7.32 -4.19 4.82
C VAL A 54 -7.99 -3.59 3.59
N THR A 55 -9.13 -4.11 3.17
CA THR A 55 -9.74 -3.76 1.88
C THR A 55 -10.10 -2.28 1.80
N GLY A 56 -10.75 -1.73 2.83
CA GLY A 56 -11.06 -0.29 2.88
C GLY A 56 -9.80 0.59 2.90
N ARG A 57 -8.78 0.19 3.67
CA ARG A 57 -7.52 0.95 3.79
C ARG A 57 -6.70 0.93 2.51
N THR A 58 -6.64 -0.20 1.82
CA THR A 58 -5.98 -0.26 0.51
C THR A 58 -6.71 0.59 -0.53
N GLN A 59 -8.04 0.68 -0.46
CA GLN A 59 -8.84 1.52 -1.34
C GLN A 59 -8.57 3.02 -1.08
N GLU A 60 -8.56 3.42 0.18
CA GLU A 60 -8.12 4.74 0.64
C GLU A 60 -6.71 5.09 0.13
N LEU A 61 -5.75 4.20 0.33
CA LEU A 61 -4.34 4.35 -0.10
C LEU A 61 -4.13 4.31 -1.63
N ARG A 62 -5.13 3.91 -2.41
CA ARG A 62 -5.14 4.03 -3.88
C ARG A 62 -5.77 5.35 -4.35
N GLY A 63 -6.28 6.18 -3.44
CA GLY A 63 -7.07 7.36 -3.78
C GLY A 63 -8.48 7.03 -4.29
N GLU A 64 -8.95 5.79 -4.13
CA GLU A 64 -10.24 5.33 -4.66
C GLU A 64 -11.36 5.51 -3.61
N GLY A 65 -11.63 6.73 -3.11
CA GLY A 65 -12.69 6.95 -2.13
C GLY A 65 -13.22 8.39 -2.09
N GLU A 66 -14.52 8.56 -1.79
CA GLU A 66 -15.22 9.86 -1.84
C GLU A 66 -14.89 10.84 -0.69
N ARG A 67 -13.93 10.55 0.18
CA ARG A 67 -13.62 11.39 1.35
C ARG A 67 -12.19 11.92 1.30
N GLY A 68 -12.07 13.22 1.04
CA GLY A 68 -10.85 14.00 1.22
C GLY A 68 -9.71 13.69 0.24
N VAL A 69 -8.65 14.50 0.32
CA VAL A 69 -7.41 14.30 -0.43
C VAL A 69 -6.74 13.04 0.10
N GLN A 70 -6.98 11.91 -0.57
CA GLN A 70 -6.35 10.65 -0.17
C GLN A 70 -5.08 10.41 -0.99
N PRO A 71 -4.01 9.90 -0.34
CA PRO A 71 -2.74 9.78 -1.00
C PRO A 71 -2.78 8.58 -1.97
N SER A 72 -2.31 8.79 -3.20
CA SER A 72 -2.10 7.73 -4.19
C SER A 72 -0.79 7.01 -3.90
N ILE A 73 -0.77 6.16 -2.88
CA ILE A 73 0.43 5.44 -2.41
C ILE A 73 0.54 4.07 -3.07
N LEU A 74 -0.60 3.42 -3.26
CA LEU A 74 -0.72 2.12 -3.91
C LEU A 74 -1.30 2.28 -5.31
N ARG A 75 -0.97 1.36 -6.20
CA ARG A 75 -1.69 1.17 -7.47
C ARG A 75 -1.96 -0.30 -7.72
N TRP A 76 -2.97 -0.57 -8.53
CA TRP A 76 -3.15 -1.91 -9.10
C TRP A 76 -1.99 -2.24 -10.03
N LYS A 77 -1.49 -3.48 -9.94
CA LYS A 77 -0.43 -4.00 -10.81
C LYS A 77 -0.99 -4.98 -11.83
N GLU A 78 -1.31 -6.19 -11.38
CA GLU A 78 -1.82 -7.26 -12.26
C GLU A 78 -2.76 -8.20 -11.52
N ARG A 79 -3.41 -9.11 -12.25
CA ARG A 79 -4.11 -10.24 -11.62
C ARG A 79 -3.17 -11.43 -11.56
N ARG A 80 -2.95 -11.96 -10.36
CA ARG A 80 -2.17 -13.17 -10.16
C ARG A 80 -2.82 -14.10 -9.15
N LYS A 81 -2.30 -15.33 -9.08
CA LYS A 81 -2.71 -16.29 -8.07
C LYS A 81 -2.31 -15.77 -6.68
N ASP A 82 -3.31 -15.65 -5.83
CA ASP A 82 -3.19 -15.25 -4.44
C ASP A 82 -2.53 -16.38 -3.64
N LYS A 83 -1.46 -16.06 -2.90
CA LYS A 83 -0.69 -17.07 -2.16
C LYS A 83 -1.39 -17.57 -0.89
N VAL A 84 -2.48 -16.94 -0.47
CA VAL A 84 -3.22 -17.29 0.75
C VAL A 84 -4.40 -18.20 0.44
N THR A 85 -5.18 -17.84 -0.57
CA THR A 85 -6.46 -18.47 -0.96
C THR A 85 -6.34 -19.34 -2.20
N GLY A 86 -5.28 -19.18 -3.01
CA GLY A 86 -5.12 -19.86 -4.29
C GLY A 86 -6.00 -19.32 -5.43
N ASN A 87 -6.83 -18.31 -5.16
CA ASN A 87 -7.71 -17.69 -6.15
C ASN A 87 -6.99 -16.61 -6.97
N ASN A 88 -7.53 -16.26 -8.14
CA ASN A 88 -7.00 -15.14 -8.91
C ASN A 88 -7.47 -13.80 -8.33
N ALA A 89 -6.54 -12.99 -7.81
CA ALA A 89 -6.81 -11.69 -7.22
C ALA A 89 -5.95 -10.60 -7.87
N LYS A 90 -6.41 -9.34 -7.78
CA LYS A 90 -5.59 -8.20 -8.18
C LYS A 90 -4.52 -7.95 -7.11
N SER A 91 -3.28 -7.83 -7.52
CA SER A 91 -2.18 -7.37 -6.68
C SER A 91 -2.00 -5.86 -6.81
N MET A 92 -1.37 -5.29 -5.80
CA MET A 92 -1.00 -3.88 -5.75
C MET A 92 0.49 -3.74 -5.48
N GLU A 93 1.05 -2.63 -5.92
CA GLU A 93 2.40 -2.22 -5.60
C GLU A 93 2.42 -0.77 -5.10
N ILE A 94 3.44 -0.44 -4.33
CA ILE A 94 3.70 0.92 -3.87
C ILE A 94 4.26 1.76 -5.02
N ILE A 95 3.77 2.99 -5.20
CA ILE A 95 4.20 3.90 -6.28
C ILE A 95 5.14 5.00 -5.84
N VAL A 96 5.11 5.34 -4.55
CA VAL A 96 6.10 6.24 -3.94
C VAL A 96 7.34 5.43 -3.63
N GLY A 97 8.49 5.90 -4.15
CA GLY A 97 9.75 5.20 -4.02
C GLY A 97 10.18 5.20 -2.56
N VAL A 98 10.11 4.04 -1.91
CA VAL A 98 10.68 3.83 -0.57
C VAL A 98 11.89 2.94 -0.75
N LYS A 99 13.08 3.49 -0.49
CA LYS A 99 14.31 2.72 -0.38
C LYS A 99 14.81 2.85 1.05
N GLN A 100 15.19 1.71 1.61
CA GLN A 100 15.85 1.57 2.92
C GLN A 100 17.07 2.48 3.02
#